data_AF-A0A1H8TR48-F1
#
_entry.id   AF-A0A1H8TR48-F1
#
_cell.length_a   1.000
_cell.length_b   1.000
_cell.length_c   1.000
_cell.angle_alpha   90.00
_cell.angle_beta   90.00
_cell.angle_gamma   90.00
#
_symmetry.space_group_name_H-M   'P 1'
#
loop_
_entity.id
_entity.type
_entity.pdbx_description
1 polymer ?
#
loop_
_entity_poly.entity_id
_entity_poly.type
_entity_poly.pdbx_seq_one_letter_code
_entity_poly.pdbx_strand_id
1 'polypeptide(L)'
;MTDTERPDGGTVDRSGESLTGDRETDYPTRQPVDHRPSSVASTLSVALAACSVALVATAPDQTRSILLVVVGLFVLGVGFRRREGLVPLLRFVLGLTLVAGGIQLSIAADLGRIADAELLPGLYGLAVLGLGLLPVRRGWETRLATLGVGLVLVSVLFSGITRDGGLVGILGATVAGVAAWDAARHAITLGEQVGRAGTTPRTELVHVGTTGVVGVATVAITVVVWRIQVTDLPLLALVSLLGAAVVLLFALYD
;
A
#
# COMPACT_ATOMS: atom_id res chain seq x y z
N MET A 1 -69.42 15.11 3.55
CA MET A 1 -70.61 14.79 2.72
C MET A 1 -70.30 15.21 1.29
N THR A 2 -70.20 14.34 0.28
CA THR A 2 -70.09 12.87 0.31
C THR A 2 -69.27 12.40 -0.90
N ASP A 3 -68.47 11.33 -0.89
CA ASP A 3 -67.78 10.55 0.17
C ASP A 3 -66.65 9.71 -0.51
N THR A 4 -65.89 8.90 0.23
CA THR A 4 -64.62 8.28 -0.24
C THR A 4 -64.78 6.85 -0.77
N GLU A 5 -64.74 6.68 -2.10
CA GLU A 5 -64.52 5.36 -2.72
C GLU A 5 -63.10 4.82 -2.47
N ARG A 6 -63.00 3.50 -2.36
CA ARG A 6 -61.78 2.77 -2.01
C ARG A 6 -61.16 2.19 -3.28
N PRO A 7 -59.90 2.50 -3.63
CA PRO A 7 -59.33 2.17 -4.95
C PRO A 7 -58.88 0.70 -5.10
N ASP A 8 -58.83 -0.07 -4.01
CA ASP A 8 -58.24 -1.41 -4.00
C ASP A 8 -59.28 -2.48 -4.34
N GLY A 9 -59.46 -2.72 -5.64
CA GLY A 9 -60.30 -3.77 -6.21
C GLY A 9 -59.77 -5.19 -5.97
N GLY A 10 -59.60 -5.59 -4.70
CA GLY A 10 -59.17 -6.92 -4.29
C GLY A 10 -60.35 -7.86 -4.02
N THR A 11 -60.57 -8.85 -4.88
CA THR A 11 -61.47 -9.98 -4.60
C THR A 11 -60.88 -10.87 -3.51
N VAL A 12 -61.59 -11.02 -2.40
CA VAL A 12 -61.25 -12.01 -1.37
C VAL A 12 -61.66 -13.39 -1.85
N ASP A 13 -60.70 -14.17 -2.36
CA ASP A 13 -60.90 -15.62 -2.46
C ASP A 13 -60.90 -16.22 -1.04
N ARG A 14 -61.80 -17.18 -0.82
CA ARG A 14 -62.14 -17.73 0.49
C ARG A 14 -61.74 -19.20 0.58
N SER A 15 -60.59 -19.53 0.00
CA SER A 15 -59.93 -20.83 0.04
C SER A 15 -58.96 -20.90 1.24
N GLY A 16 -59.45 -21.45 2.35
CA GLY A 16 -58.72 -21.50 3.62
C GLY A 16 -57.65 -22.58 3.68
N GLU A 17 -56.58 -22.48 2.88
CA GLU A 17 -55.35 -23.24 3.12
C GLU A 17 -54.32 -22.39 3.87
N SER A 18 -54.22 -22.66 5.17
CA SER A 18 -53.23 -22.06 6.07
C SER A 18 -51.83 -22.58 5.74
N LEU A 19 -51.19 -22.04 4.71
CA LEU A 19 -49.75 -22.17 4.46
C LEU A 19 -48.91 -21.35 5.46
N THR A 20 -49.32 -21.36 6.74
CA THR A 20 -48.47 -21.08 7.90
C THR A 20 -47.52 -22.25 8.14
N GLY A 21 -46.75 -22.60 7.11
CA GLY A 21 -45.53 -23.35 7.29
C GLY A 21 -44.49 -22.37 7.81
N ASP A 22 -43.93 -22.66 8.99
CA ASP A 22 -42.88 -21.86 9.64
C ASP A 22 -41.60 -21.83 8.80
N ARG A 23 -41.61 -21.06 7.70
CA ARG A 23 -40.42 -20.40 7.20
C ARG A 23 -40.18 -19.18 8.05
N GLU A 24 -39.80 -19.45 9.30
CA GLU A 24 -38.87 -18.58 10.00
C GLU A 24 -37.72 -18.34 9.03
N THR A 25 -37.67 -17.13 8.49
CA THR A 25 -36.68 -16.78 7.49
C THR A 25 -35.37 -16.63 8.22
N ASP A 26 -34.62 -17.73 8.29
CA ASP A 26 -33.21 -17.78 8.67
C ASP A 26 -32.42 -16.96 7.65
N TYR A 27 -32.57 -15.65 7.76
CA TYR A 27 -31.75 -14.67 7.09
C TYR A 27 -30.35 -14.89 7.65
N PRO A 28 -29.41 -15.45 6.86
CA PRO A 28 -28.09 -15.77 7.36
C PRO A 28 -27.50 -14.50 7.92
N THR A 29 -27.30 -14.48 9.24
CA THR A 29 -26.90 -13.29 9.98
C THR A 29 -25.60 -12.79 9.39
N ARG A 30 -25.67 -11.71 8.60
CA ARG A 30 -24.52 -11.17 7.88
C ARG A 30 -23.44 -10.85 8.90
N GLN A 31 -22.41 -11.70 8.96
CA GLN A 31 -21.29 -11.47 9.84
C GLN A 31 -20.68 -10.10 9.49
N PRO A 32 -20.45 -9.23 10.48
CA PRO A 32 -19.92 -7.89 10.22
C PRO A 32 -18.54 -8.00 9.57
N VAL A 33 -18.44 -7.56 8.32
CA VAL A 33 -17.22 -7.65 7.50
C VAL A 33 -16.17 -6.70 8.08
N ASP A 34 -15.04 -7.25 8.54
CA ASP A 34 -13.90 -6.44 9.04
C ASP A 34 -13.15 -5.84 7.84
N HIS A 35 -13.57 -4.63 7.43
CA HIS A 35 -13.03 -3.87 6.29
C HIS A 35 -11.62 -3.30 6.54
N ARG A 36 -10.71 -4.08 7.12
CA ARG A 36 -9.32 -3.67 7.37
C ARG A 36 -8.41 -4.20 6.28
N PRO A 37 -7.30 -3.50 5.96
CA PRO A 37 -6.30 -3.98 5.02
C PRO A 37 -5.85 -5.42 5.32
N SER A 38 -5.58 -6.21 4.28
CA SER A 38 -5.13 -7.59 4.45
C SER A 38 -3.77 -7.66 5.17
N SER A 39 -3.56 -8.71 5.97
CA SER A 39 -2.39 -8.73 6.86
C SER A 39 -1.07 -9.07 6.15
N VAL A 40 -1.12 -9.85 5.06
CA VAL A 40 0.08 -10.32 4.35
C VAL A 40 0.56 -9.26 3.37
N ALA A 41 -0.32 -8.74 2.50
CA ALA A 41 0.04 -7.68 1.57
C ALA A 41 0.47 -6.37 2.28
N SER A 42 -0.10 -6.04 3.46
CA SER A 42 0.42 -4.93 4.28
C SER A 42 1.85 -5.16 4.76
N THR A 43 2.20 -6.38 5.22
CA THR A 43 3.59 -6.69 5.63
C THR A 43 4.55 -6.72 4.44
N LEU A 44 4.12 -7.22 3.28
CA LEU A 44 4.91 -7.21 2.05
C LEU A 44 5.15 -5.78 1.56
N SER A 45 4.12 -4.92 1.61
CA SER A 45 4.25 -3.50 1.26
C SER A 45 5.31 -2.79 2.11
N VAL A 46 5.24 -2.92 3.45
CA VAL A 46 6.24 -2.31 4.34
C VAL A 46 7.64 -2.90 4.11
N ALA A 47 7.76 -4.21 3.88
CA ALA A 47 9.04 -4.86 3.59
C ALA A 47 9.64 -4.42 2.25
N LEU A 48 8.83 -4.25 1.20
CA LEU A 48 9.25 -3.78 -0.12
C LEU A 48 9.65 -2.30 -0.08
N ALA A 49 8.90 -1.45 0.63
CA ALA A 49 9.28 -0.07 0.85
C ALA A 49 10.58 0.04 1.65
N ALA A 50 10.76 -0.80 2.67
CA ALA A 50 12.01 -0.84 3.44
C ALA A 50 13.20 -1.30 2.59
N CYS A 51 12.98 -2.29 1.70
CA CYS A 51 13.96 -2.73 0.72
C CYS A 51 14.33 -1.60 -0.25
N SER A 52 13.34 -0.83 -0.74
CA SER A 52 13.54 0.34 -1.60
C SER A 52 14.48 1.37 -0.96
N VAL A 53 14.21 1.77 0.30
CA VAL A 53 15.06 2.71 1.04
C VAL A 53 16.43 2.10 1.37
N ALA A 54 16.49 0.80 1.70
CA ALA A 54 17.74 0.12 2.04
C ALA A 54 18.69 -0.08 0.84
N LEU A 55 18.16 -0.27 -0.38
CA LEU A 55 18.96 -0.34 -1.62
C LEU A 55 19.67 0.99 -1.96
N VAL A 56 19.22 2.09 -1.37
CA VAL A 56 19.73 3.45 -1.55
C VAL A 56 20.57 3.93 -0.35
N ALA A 57 20.47 3.24 0.79
CA ALA A 57 21.28 3.50 1.97
C ALA A 57 22.72 2.99 1.78
N THR A 58 23.70 3.85 2.02
CA THR A 58 25.13 3.57 1.81
C THR A 58 25.93 3.57 3.12
N ALA A 59 25.48 4.33 4.13
CA ALA A 59 26.17 4.42 5.42
C ALA A 59 25.59 3.42 6.46
N PRO A 60 26.42 2.80 7.33
CA PRO A 60 25.95 1.86 8.35
C PRO A 60 24.88 2.43 9.30
N ASP A 61 24.95 3.73 9.61
CA ASP A 61 24.00 4.41 10.49
C ASP A 61 22.63 4.66 9.83
N GLN A 62 22.60 4.77 8.51
CA GLN A 62 21.36 4.80 7.73
C GLN A 62 20.64 3.45 7.83
N THR A 63 21.37 2.33 7.70
CA THR A 63 20.83 0.97 7.86
C THR A 63 20.26 0.75 9.27
N ARG A 64 20.91 1.26 10.32
CA ARG A 64 20.40 1.22 11.70
C ARG A 64 19.09 1.98 11.85
N SER A 65 18.99 3.16 11.26
CA SER A 65 17.78 4.00 11.30
C SER A 65 16.60 3.35 10.56
N ILE A 66 16.84 2.75 9.39
CA ILE A 66 15.84 1.97 8.65
C ILE A 66 15.36 0.77 9.49
N LEU A 67 16.28 0.02 10.09
CA LEU A 67 15.95 -1.14 10.93
C LEU A 67 15.07 -0.73 12.13
N LEU A 68 15.40 0.38 12.81
CA LEU A 68 14.58 0.91 13.91
C LEU A 68 13.16 1.28 13.46
N VAL A 69 13.00 1.95 12.31
CA VAL A 69 11.68 2.29 11.76
C VAL A 69 10.89 1.03 11.39
N VAL A 70 11.51 0.05 10.72
CA VAL A 70 10.86 -1.22 10.34
C VAL A 70 10.41 -2.01 11.57
N VAL A 71 11.26 -2.13 12.60
CA VAL A 71 10.92 -2.80 13.85
C VAL A 71 9.81 -2.04 14.59
N GLY A 72 9.86 -0.71 14.64
CA GLY A 72 8.81 0.11 15.25
C GLY A 72 7.45 -0.06 14.56
N LEU A 73 7.43 -0.06 13.22
CA LEU A 73 6.23 -0.33 12.41
C LEU A 73 5.69 -1.74 12.62
N PHE A 74 6.56 -2.75 12.73
CA PHE A 74 6.15 -4.12 13.04
C PHE A 74 5.51 -4.22 14.44
N VAL A 75 6.10 -3.59 15.46
CA VAL A 75 5.55 -3.53 16.82
C VAL A 75 4.19 -2.82 16.85
N LEU A 76 4.04 -1.69 16.12
CA LEU A 76 2.78 -0.97 15.92
C LEU A 76 1.70 -1.88 15.30
N GLY A 77 2.01 -2.55 14.19
CA GLY A 77 1.10 -3.43 13.46
C GLY A 77 0.67 -4.68 14.25
N VAL A 78 1.56 -5.21 15.11
CA VAL A 78 1.23 -6.29 16.06
C VAL A 78 0.40 -5.77 17.23
N GLY A 79 0.66 -4.54 17.71
CA GLY A 79 -0.11 -3.88 18.77
C GLY A 79 -1.60 -3.75 18.44
N PHE A 80 -1.94 -3.30 17.24
CA PHE A 80 -3.32 -3.14 16.77
C PHE A 80 -4.12 -4.46 16.59
N ARG A 81 -3.48 -5.63 16.71
CA ARG A 81 -4.11 -6.94 16.44
C ARG A 81 -4.94 -7.48 17.61
N ARG A 82 -4.89 -6.87 18.81
CA ARG A 82 -5.78 -7.21 19.96
C ARG A 82 -6.42 -5.93 20.52
N ARG A 83 -7.73 -5.97 20.79
CA ARG A 83 -8.53 -4.79 21.20
C ARG A 83 -8.71 -4.60 22.71
N GLU A 84 -8.25 -5.54 23.54
CA GLU A 84 -8.54 -5.55 24.97
C GLU A 84 -7.27 -5.45 25.83
N GLY A 85 -7.32 -4.56 26.84
CA GLY A 85 -6.27 -4.37 27.85
C GLY A 85 -5.28 -3.23 27.58
N LEU A 86 -4.36 -3.02 28.53
CA LEU A 86 -3.28 -2.00 28.46
C LEU A 86 -2.13 -2.39 27.51
N VAL A 87 -1.98 -3.69 27.21
CA VAL A 87 -0.92 -4.24 26.36
C VAL A 87 -0.89 -3.65 24.93
N PRO A 88 -2.01 -3.52 24.18
CA PRO A 88 -2.00 -2.86 22.88
C PRO A 88 -1.59 -1.38 22.95
N LEU A 89 -2.00 -0.63 24.00
CA LEU A 89 -1.58 0.76 24.19
C LEU A 89 -0.07 0.86 24.40
N LEU A 90 0.50 0.02 25.26
CA LEU A 90 1.93 0.01 25.53
C LEU A 90 2.76 -0.37 24.29
N ARG A 91 2.26 -1.31 23.47
CA ARG A 91 2.87 -1.64 22.16
C ARG A 91 2.74 -0.52 21.14
N PHE A 92 1.62 0.21 21.12
CA PHE A 92 1.44 1.37 20.25
C PHE A 92 2.44 2.47 20.59
N VAL A 93 2.55 2.83 21.88
CA VAL A 93 3.52 3.82 22.37
C VAL A 93 4.95 3.37 22.07
N LEU A 94 5.30 2.10 22.34
CA LEU A 94 6.63 1.54 22.06
C LEU A 94 7.00 1.56 20.57
N GLY A 95 6.07 1.19 19.69
CA GLY A 95 6.33 1.24 18.25
C GLY A 95 6.44 2.68 17.73
N LEU A 96 5.66 3.61 18.27
CA LEU A 96 5.73 5.03 17.93
C LEU A 96 7.04 5.67 18.43
N THR A 97 7.52 5.33 19.62
CA THR A 97 8.83 5.79 20.12
C THR A 97 9.99 5.17 19.35
N LEU A 98 9.88 3.93 18.87
CA LEU A 98 10.88 3.33 17.97
C LEU A 98 10.95 4.03 16.60
N VAL A 99 9.80 4.34 15.99
CA VAL A 99 9.75 5.10 14.72
C VAL A 99 10.31 6.51 14.92
N ALA A 100 9.87 7.22 15.96
CA ALA A 100 10.38 8.56 16.28
C ALA A 100 11.90 8.53 16.60
N GLY A 101 12.36 7.50 17.32
CA GLY A 101 13.78 7.29 17.62
C GLY A 101 14.63 7.02 16.38
N GLY A 102 14.13 6.25 15.41
CA GLY A 102 14.81 6.02 14.13
C GLY A 102 14.91 7.29 13.28
N ILE A 103 13.85 8.11 13.24
CA ILE A 103 13.87 9.42 12.55
C ILE A 103 14.83 10.37 13.26
N GLN A 104 14.77 10.46 14.59
CA GLN A 104 15.63 11.33 15.40
C GLN A 104 17.11 10.92 15.29
N LEU A 105 17.41 9.62 15.19
CA LEU A 105 18.76 9.11 14.99
C LEU A 105 19.33 9.53 13.62
N SER A 106 18.52 9.45 12.56
CA SER A 106 18.90 9.94 11.23
C SER A 106 19.20 11.45 11.26
N ILE A 107 18.30 12.24 11.85
CA ILE A 107 18.50 13.70 11.99
C ILE A 107 19.78 14.00 12.80
N ALA A 108 20.01 13.28 13.90
CA ALA A 108 21.19 13.47 14.74
C ALA A 108 22.51 13.11 14.04
N ALA A 109 22.50 12.14 13.12
CA ALA A 109 23.63 11.81 12.28
C ALA A 109 23.89 12.88 11.19
N ASP A 110 22.84 13.47 10.63
CA ASP A 110 22.89 14.46 9.54
C ASP A 110 23.29 15.88 9.97
N LEU A 111 23.31 16.20 11.28
CA LEU A 111 23.57 17.56 11.80
C LEU A 111 24.93 18.17 11.41
N GLY A 112 25.84 17.40 10.81
CA GLY A 112 27.11 17.88 10.23
C GLY A 112 27.14 18.06 8.71
N ARG A 113 26.15 17.55 7.96
CA ARG A 113 26.17 17.48 6.48
C ARG A 113 24.78 17.57 5.86
N ILE A 114 24.45 18.74 5.31
CA ILE A 114 23.21 18.99 4.55
C ILE A 114 23.06 18.04 3.34
N ALA A 115 24.17 17.52 2.81
CA ALA A 115 24.18 16.55 1.71
C ALA A 115 23.62 15.16 2.09
N ASP A 116 23.61 14.78 3.37
CA ASP A 116 23.23 13.41 3.79
C ASP A 116 21.71 13.25 4.08
N ALA A 117 20.95 14.36 4.10
CA ALA A 117 19.51 14.46 4.38
C ALA A 117 18.58 13.74 3.36
N GLU A 118 19.15 13.06 2.36
CA GLU A 118 18.46 12.40 1.24
C GLU A 118 17.48 11.30 1.69
N LEU A 119 17.76 10.65 2.82
CA LEU A 119 16.96 9.53 3.33
C LEU A 119 15.83 9.95 4.26
N LEU A 120 15.80 11.21 4.72
CA LEU A 120 14.69 11.74 5.51
C LEU A 120 13.33 11.52 4.80
N PRO A 121 13.12 11.89 3.51
CA PRO A 121 11.88 11.57 2.81
C PRO A 121 11.58 10.07 2.77
N GLY A 122 12.60 9.20 2.69
CA GLY A 122 12.42 7.74 2.71
C GLY A 122 11.91 7.22 4.04
N LEU A 123 12.51 7.67 5.16
CA LEU A 123 12.10 7.31 6.51
C LEU A 123 10.72 7.87 6.87
N TYR A 124 10.43 9.12 6.50
CA TYR A 124 9.08 9.70 6.62
C TYR A 124 8.07 8.94 5.75
N GLY A 125 8.45 8.54 4.54
CA GLY A 125 7.62 7.75 3.64
C GLY A 125 7.25 6.39 4.22
N LEU A 126 8.21 5.68 4.82
CA LEU A 126 7.97 4.44 5.56
C LEU A 126 7.00 4.64 6.73
N ALA A 127 7.19 5.68 7.53
CA ALA A 127 6.31 5.99 8.66
C ALA A 127 4.88 6.30 8.20
N VAL A 128 4.71 7.11 7.15
CA VAL A 128 3.41 7.49 6.57
C VAL A 128 2.72 6.30 5.90
N LEU A 129 3.45 5.46 5.17
CA LEU A 129 2.94 4.21 4.58
C LEU A 129 2.45 3.26 5.67
N GLY A 130 3.27 3.03 6.71
CA GLY A 130 2.91 2.20 7.85
C GLY A 130 1.67 2.71 8.57
N LEU A 131 1.54 4.03 8.77
CA LEU A 131 0.35 4.66 9.33
C LEU A 131 -0.89 4.49 8.43
N GLY A 132 -0.72 4.55 7.10
CA GLY A 132 -1.78 4.34 6.12
C GLY A 132 -2.32 2.91 6.05
N LEU A 133 -1.52 1.93 6.47
CA LEU A 133 -1.92 0.52 6.61
C LEU A 133 -2.47 0.19 8.01
N LEU A 134 -2.43 1.12 8.96
CA LEU A 134 -3.13 1.01 10.24
C LEU A 134 -4.59 1.46 10.09
N PRO A 135 -5.54 0.81 10.81
CA PRO A 135 -6.97 1.11 10.71
C PRO A 135 -7.33 2.38 11.51
N VAL A 136 -6.74 3.53 11.13
CA VAL A 136 -6.89 4.82 11.83
C VAL A 136 -8.20 5.51 11.43
N ARG A 137 -8.42 5.69 10.12
CA ARG A 137 -9.65 6.29 9.56
C ARG A 137 -9.94 5.77 8.14
N ARG A 138 -11.15 5.24 7.96
CA ARG A 138 -11.67 4.77 6.66
C ARG A 138 -11.58 5.91 5.62
N GLY A 139 -11.07 5.60 4.43
CA GLY A 139 -10.87 6.55 3.34
C GLY A 139 -9.58 7.39 3.38
N TRP A 140 -8.82 7.38 4.48
CA TRP A 140 -7.47 8.00 4.53
C TRP A 140 -6.37 7.04 4.11
N GLU A 141 -6.61 5.74 4.22
CA GLU A 141 -5.68 4.62 3.94
C GLU A 141 -5.02 4.76 2.56
N THR A 142 -5.81 4.90 1.49
CA THR A 142 -5.30 5.06 0.11
C THR A 142 -4.47 6.32 -0.09
N ARG A 143 -4.81 7.42 0.59
CA ARG A 143 -4.07 8.70 0.50
C ARG A 143 -2.73 8.59 1.23
N LEU A 144 -2.74 8.04 2.44
CA LEU A 144 -1.53 7.83 3.24
C LEU A 144 -0.59 6.81 2.58
N ALA A 145 -1.10 5.70 2.06
CA ALA A 145 -0.28 4.73 1.33
C ALA A 145 0.38 5.34 0.08
N THR A 146 -0.36 6.13 -0.69
CA THR A 146 0.18 6.81 -1.88
C THR A 146 1.19 7.90 -1.52
N LEU A 147 0.92 8.72 -0.50
CA LEU A 147 1.88 9.72 0.00
C LEU A 147 3.15 9.05 0.57
N GLY A 148 3.00 7.96 1.32
CA GLY A 148 4.11 7.22 1.93
C GLY A 148 5.06 6.64 0.89
N VAL A 149 4.53 5.97 -0.14
CA VAL A 149 5.39 5.48 -1.23
C VAL A 149 5.91 6.62 -2.12
N GLY A 150 5.13 7.68 -2.34
CA GLY A 150 5.61 8.88 -3.03
C GLY A 150 6.86 9.47 -2.35
N LEU A 151 6.83 9.58 -1.03
CA LEU A 151 7.98 10.01 -0.21
C LEU A 151 9.18 9.04 -0.29
N VAL A 152 8.93 7.72 -0.32
CA VAL A 152 9.99 6.72 -0.57
C VAL A 152 10.62 6.94 -1.95
N LEU A 153 9.83 7.07 -3.02
CA LEU A 153 10.33 7.30 -4.37
C LEU A 153 11.05 8.65 -4.52
N VAL A 154 10.63 9.68 -3.78
CA VAL A 154 11.38 10.96 -3.70
C VAL A 154 12.78 10.74 -3.12
N SER A 155 12.96 9.88 -2.12
CA SER A 155 14.32 9.56 -1.60
C SER A 155 15.18 8.81 -2.62
N VAL A 156 14.59 7.88 -3.40
CA VAL A 156 15.27 7.17 -4.50
C VAL A 156 15.71 8.17 -5.58
N LEU A 157 14.82 9.09 -5.97
CA LEU A 157 15.13 10.14 -6.94
C LEU A 157 16.22 11.08 -6.44
N PHE A 158 16.15 11.52 -5.17
CA PHE A 158 17.13 12.45 -4.61
C PHE A 158 18.52 11.82 -4.61
N SER A 159 18.64 10.57 -4.16
CA SER A 159 19.92 9.86 -4.16
C SER A 159 20.44 9.54 -5.56
N GLY A 160 19.57 9.39 -6.55
CA GLY A 160 19.97 9.28 -7.97
C GLY A 160 20.43 10.60 -8.61
N ILE A 161 20.15 11.75 -7.98
CA ILE A 161 20.63 13.07 -8.41
C ILE A 161 21.95 13.43 -7.70
N THR A 162 22.06 13.11 -6.41
CA THR A 162 23.21 13.50 -5.57
C THR A 162 24.35 12.49 -5.57
N ARG A 163 24.09 11.22 -5.93
CA ARG A 163 25.08 10.15 -5.93
C ARG A 163 25.16 9.49 -7.30
N ASP A 164 26.36 9.03 -7.66
CA ASP A 164 26.58 8.03 -8.72
C ASP A 164 26.09 6.63 -8.27
N GLY A 165 24.82 6.56 -7.82
CA GLY A 165 24.17 5.33 -7.46
C GLY A 165 24.12 4.42 -8.68
N GLY A 166 24.79 3.27 -8.61
CA GLY A 166 24.86 2.35 -9.74
C GLY A 166 23.45 2.04 -10.28
N LEU A 167 23.26 2.19 -11.59
CA LEU A 167 21.95 2.15 -12.27
C LEU A 167 21.03 1.00 -11.82
N VAL A 168 21.59 -0.18 -11.56
CA VAL A 168 20.84 -1.35 -11.06
C VAL A 168 20.23 -1.13 -9.68
N GLY A 169 20.91 -0.42 -8.78
CA GLY A 169 20.43 -0.07 -7.45
C GLY A 169 19.25 0.90 -7.48
N ILE A 170 19.36 1.97 -8.28
CA ILE A 170 18.27 2.95 -8.45
C ILE A 170 17.04 2.31 -9.09
N LEU A 171 17.22 1.49 -10.13
CA LEU A 171 16.12 0.75 -10.77
C LEU A 171 15.49 -0.27 -9.82
N GLY A 172 16.31 -1.02 -9.08
CA GLY A 172 15.84 -1.98 -8.07
C GLY A 172 15.05 -1.31 -6.94
N ALA A 173 15.55 -0.17 -6.45
CA ALA A 173 14.86 0.63 -5.44
C ALA A 173 13.53 1.20 -5.96
N THR A 174 13.51 1.68 -7.20
CA THR A 174 12.29 2.18 -7.85
C THR A 174 11.24 1.08 -7.98
N VAL A 175 11.63 -0.10 -8.47
CA VAL A 175 10.75 -1.26 -8.60
C VAL A 175 10.24 -1.75 -7.25
N ALA A 176 11.10 -1.81 -6.23
CA ALA A 176 10.69 -2.15 -4.87
C ALA A 176 9.68 -1.14 -4.30
N GLY A 177 9.84 0.15 -4.60
CA GLY A 177 8.87 1.20 -4.26
C GLY A 177 7.52 1.00 -4.97
N VAL A 178 7.52 0.81 -6.28
CA VAL A 178 6.29 0.55 -7.06
C VAL A 178 5.56 -0.70 -6.56
N ALA A 179 6.30 -1.80 -6.33
CA ALA A 179 5.73 -3.03 -5.78
C ALA A 179 5.19 -2.84 -4.36
N ALA A 180 5.78 -1.96 -3.54
CA ALA A 180 5.24 -1.60 -2.24
C ALA A 180 3.90 -0.85 -2.32
N TRP A 181 3.74 0.05 -3.30
CA TRP A 181 2.48 0.77 -3.54
C TRP A 181 1.39 -0.17 -4.07
N ASP A 182 1.73 -1.03 -5.03
CA ASP A 182 0.83 -2.05 -5.55
C ASP A 182 0.33 -2.99 -4.44
N ALA A 183 1.26 -3.53 -3.63
CA ALA A 183 0.92 -4.34 -2.46
C ALA A 183 0.06 -3.59 -1.43
N ALA A 184 0.28 -2.28 -1.22
CA ALA A 184 -0.56 -1.46 -0.34
C ALA A 184 -1.98 -1.28 -0.89
N ARG A 185 -2.10 -0.94 -2.18
CA ARG A 185 -3.39 -0.79 -2.87
C ARG A 185 -4.16 -2.11 -2.86
N HIS A 186 -3.50 -3.22 -3.16
CA HIS A 186 -4.09 -4.55 -3.08
C HIS A 186 -4.55 -4.86 -1.65
N ALA A 187 -3.72 -4.61 -0.62
CA ALA A 187 -4.09 -4.84 0.77
C ALA A 187 -5.37 -4.10 1.18
N ILE A 188 -5.49 -2.83 0.79
CA ILE A 188 -6.65 -1.97 1.08
C ILE A 188 -7.89 -2.49 0.33
N THR A 189 -7.82 -2.64 -0.99
CA THR A 189 -8.97 -3.08 -1.81
C THR A 189 -9.47 -4.47 -1.44
N LEU A 190 -8.56 -5.41 -1.14
CA LEU A 190 -8.93 -6.76 -0.70
C LEU A 190 -9.59 -6.73 0.70
N GLY A 191 -9.11 -5.84 1.58
CA GLY A 191 -9.73 -5.55 2.87
C GLY A 191 -11.13 -4.95 2.75
N GLU A 192 -11.34 -4.01 1.82
CA GLU A 192 -12.64 -3.38 1.56
C GLU A 192 -13.68 -4.36 0.99
N GLN A 193 -13.29 -5.14 -0.03
CA GLN A 193 -14.18 -6.01 -0.81
C GLN A 193 -14.47 -7.37 -0.15
N VAL A 194 -13.42 -8.05 0.34
CA VAL A 194 -13.50 -9.44 0.84
C VAL A 194 -13.54 -9.49 2.37
N GLY A 195 -13.03 -8.44 3.02
CA GLY A 195 -12.85 -8.41 4.47
C GLY A 195 -11.64 -9.24 4.91
N ARG A 196 -11.00 -8.81 6.00
CA ARG A 196 -9.72 -9.37 6.47
C ARG A 196 -9.73 -10.88 6.77
N ALA A 197 -10.89 -11.46 7.06
CA ALA A 197 -11.06 -12.89 7.35
C ALA A 197 -11.20 -13.77 6.09
N GLY A 198 -11.61 -13.19 4.95
CA GLY A 198 -11.79 -13.92 3.69
C GLY A 198 -10.58 -13.90 2.76
N THR A 199 -9.51 -13.17 3.10
CA THR A 199 -8.33 -13.09 2.23
C THR A 199 -7.48 -14.36 2.30
N THR A 200 -7.00 -14.82 1.15
CA THR A 200 -6.18 -16.03 1.06
C THR A 200 -4.71 -15.65 0.82
N PRO A 201 -3.77 -16.07 1.70
CA PRO A 201 -2.37 -15.62 1.62
C PRO A 201 -1.69 -16.08 0.34
N ARG A 202 -2.13 -17.19 -0.25
CA ARG A 202 -1.64 -17.68 -1.56
C ARG A 202 -1.95 -16.70 -2.70
N THR A 203 -3.15 -16.10 -2.71
CA THR A 203 -3.56 -15.16 -3.75
C THR A 203 -2.80 -13.83 -3.60
N GLU A 204 -2.66 -13.34 -2.37
CA GLU A 204 -1.85 -12.15 -2.06
C GLU A 204 -0.38 -12.34 -2.49
N LEU A 205 0.22 -13.51 -2.22
CA LEU A 205 1.58 -13.84 -2.63
C LEU A 205 1.74 -13.99 -4.16
N VAL A 206 0.77 -14.59 -4.85
CA VAL A 206 0.80 -14.72 -6.32
C VAL A 206 0.72 -13.35 -6.99
N HIS A 207 -0.13 -12.45 -6.48
CA HIS A 207 -0.25 -11.09 -7.01
C HIS A 207 1.07 -10.32 -6.84
N VAL A 208 1.59 -10.20 -5.62
CA VAL A 208 2.86 -9.51 -5.34
C VAL A 208 4.05 -10.16 -6.07
N GLY A 209 4.05 -11.50 -6.19
CA GLY A 209 5.05 -12.23 -6.96
C GLY A 209 5.00 -11.91 -8.46
N THR A 210 3.80 -11.74 -9.03
CA THR A 210 3.61 -11.34 -10.43
C THR A 210 4.12 -9.91 -10.65
N THR A 211 3.76 -8.97 -9.78
CA THR A 211 4.29 -7.60 -9.80
C THR A 211 5.83 -7.58 -9.69
N GLY A 212 6.40 -8.45 -8.84
CA GLY A 212 7.85 -8.64 -8.72
C GLY A 212 8.50 -9.14 -10.01
N VAL A 213 7.93 -10.13 -10.69
CA VAL A 213 8.44 -10.65 -11.98
C VAL A 213 8.40 -9.58 -13.06
N VAL A 214 7.30 -8.83 -13.17
CA VAL A 214 7.18 -7.69 -14.11
C VAL A 214 8.25 -6.64 -13.81
N GLY A 215 8.43 -6.29 -12.53
CA GLY A 215 9.47 -5.37 -12.09
C GLY A 215 10.89 -5.82 -12.47
N VAL A 216 11.25 -7.08 -12.21
CA VAL A 216 12.56 -7.64 -12.60
C VAL A 216 12.76 -7.61 -14.12
N ALA A 217 11.73 -7.96 -14.90
CA ALA A 217 11.78 -7.86 -16.36
C ALA A 217 11.98 -6.41 -16.82
N THR A 218 11.32 -5.43 -16.20
CA THR A 218 11.53 -4.00 -16.46
C THR A 218 12.98 -3.59 -16.19
N VAL A 219 13.56 -3.94 -15.04
CA VAL A 219 14.99 -3.64 -14.75
C VAL A 219 15.90 -4.28 -15.81
N ALA A 220 15.68 -5.56 -16.14
CA ALA A 220 16.51 -6.27 -17.11
C ALA A 220 16.47 -5.60 -18.50
N ILE A 221 15.28 -5.24 -18.99
CA ILE A 221 15.10 -4.53 -20.26
C ILE A 221 15.80 -3.17 -20.22
N THR A 222 15.60 -2.38 -19.16
CA THR A 222 16.25 -1.06 -19.02
C THR A 222 17.78 -1.17 -18.99
N VAL A 223 18.34 -2.17 -18.30
CA VAL A 223 19.79 -2.43 -18.28
C VAL A 223 20.31 -2.83 -19.67
N VAL A 224 19.56 -3.65 -20.42
CA VAL A 224 19.93 -4.02 -21.79
C VAL A 224 19.92 -2.79 -22.71
N VAL A 225 18.87 -1.98 -22.69
CA VAL A 225 18.77 -0.74 -23.50
C VAL A 225 19.91 0.23 -23.15
N TRP A 226 20.21 0.42 -21.87
CA TRP A 226 21.32 1.27 -21.43
C TRP A 226 22.68 0.75 -21.90
N ARG A 227 22.91 -0.57 -21.89
CA ARG A 227 24.17 -1.18 -22.39
C ARG A 227 24.36 -1.05 -23.89
N ILE A 228 23.29 -0.95 -24.68
CA ILE A 228 23.37 -0.79 -26.14
C ILE A 228 23.77 0.64 -26.52
N GLN A 229 23.77 1.60 -25.58
CA GLN A 229 24.22 2.98 -25.79
C GLN A 229 23.49 3.66 -26.97
N VAL A 230 22.16 3.55 -27.00
CA VAL A 230 21.32 4.16 -28.03
C VAL A 230 21.21 5.67 -27.79
N THR A 231 22.27 6.42 -28.11
CA THR A 231 22.39 7.86 -27.84
C THR A 231 21.74 8.75 -28.90
N ASP A 232 21.58 8.27 -30.14
CA ASP A 232 21.14 9.07 -31.29
C ASP A 232 19.61 9.07 -31.51
N LEU A 233 18.82 8.77 -30.48
CA LEU A 233 17.37 8.81 -30.56
C LEU A 233 16.86 10.26 -30.62
N PRO A 234 16.08 10.65 -31.66
CA PRO A 234 15.49 11.98 -31.71
C PRO A 234 14.56 12.19 -30.52
N LEU A 235 14.69 13.35 -29.83
CA LEU A 235 13.82 13.70 -28.69
C LEU A 235 12.33 13.61 -29.06
N LEU A 236 11.98 14.00 -30.29
CA LEU A 236 10.63 13.84 -30.86
C LEU A 236 10.16 12.38 -30.87
N ALA A 237 11.01 11.42 -31.24
CA ALA A 237 10.65 10.01 -31.24
C ALA A 237 10.40 9.49 -29.82
N LEU A 238 11.19 9.94 -28.84
CA LEU A 238 10.98 9.60 -27.42
C LEU A 238 9.67 10.18 -26.88
N VAL A 239 9.37 11.45 -27.20
CA VAL A 239 8.12 12.13 -26.82
C VAL A 239 6.92 11.49 -27.50
N SER A 240 7.01 11.12 -28.78
CA SER A 240 5.96 10.40 -29.50
C SER A 240 5.73 8.99 -28.92
N LEU A 241 6.78 8.27 -28.56
CA LEU A 241 6.68 6.95 -27.92
C LEU A 241 6.02 7.05 -26.55
N LEU A 242 6.41 8.04 -25.73
CA LEU A 242 5.81 8.30 -24.43
C LEU A 242 4.34 8.71 -24.56
N GLY A 243 4.02 9.60 -25.51
CA GLY A 243 2.65 10.00 -25.82
C GLY A 243 1.79 8.83 -26.28
N ALA A 244 2.31 7.96 -27.15
CA ALA A 244 1.63 6.74 -27.57
C ALA A 244 1.40 5.76 -26.40
N ALA A 245 2.38 5.59 -25.51
CA ALA A 245 2.24 4.77 -24.31
C ALA A 245 1.18 5.34 -23.33
N VAL A 246 1.12 6.66 -23.17
CA VAL A 246 0.09 7.34 -22.36
C VAL A 246 -1.30 7.17 -22.99
N VAL A 247 -1.45 7.36 -24.30
CA VAL A 247 -2.73 7.15 -25.01
C VAL A 247 -3.17 5.68 -24.92
N LEU A 248 -2.24 4.73 -25.06
CA LEU A 248 -2.52 3.30 -24.88
C LEU A 248 -2.95 2.97 -23.45
N LEU A 249 -2.34 3.62 -22.45
CA LEU A 249 -2.71 3.45 -21.05
C LEU A 249 -4.14 3.97 -20.78
N PHE A 250 -4.49 5.15 -21.29
CA PHE A 250 -5.87 5.65 -21.21
C PHE A 250 -6.86 4.71 -21.92
N ALA A 251 -6.55 4.30 -23.15
CA ALA A 251 -7.41 3.40 -23.94
C ALA A 251 -7.53 1.96 -23.38
N LEU A 252 -6.77 1.62 -22.34
CA LEU A 252 -6.86 0.33 -21.63
C LEU A 252 -7.57 0.46 -20.26
N TYR A 253 -7.73 1.67 -19.74
CA TYR A 253 -8.31 1.96 -18.42
C TYR A 253 -9.66 2.69 -18.45
N ASP A 254 -10.08 3.23 -19.61
CA ASP A 254 -11.49 3.53 -19.95
C ASP A 254 -12.22 2.27 -20.47
#